data_AF-A0A661AQM1-F1
#
_entry.id   AF-A0A661AQM1-F1
#
_cell.length_a   1.000
_cell.length_b   1.000
_cell.length_c   1.000
_cell.angle_alpha   90.00
_cell.angle_beta   90.00
_cell.angle_gamma   90.00
#
_symmetry.space_group_name_H-M   'P 1'
#
loop_
_entity.id
_entity.type
_entity.pdbx_description
1 polymer ?
#
loop_
_entity_poly.entity_id
_entity_poly.type
_entity_poly.pdbx_seq_one_letter_code
_entity_poly.pdbx_strand_id
1 'polypeptide(L)'
;MKVWSLLIFIGFSLLGGVMEFEFTFPEPILGERDGYKTVYIKGGMNTGTPGEPEYPLSCYNLALPPGSEMERVEILEMEVEEIKGKHTLYPYQPEMPLTPEYSHREFVPLKDGFFNRKKPYPEKIIQHVRTGEKGG
;
A
#
# COMPACT_ATOMS: atom_id res chain seq x y z
N MET A 1 16.37 61.39 19.58
CA MET A 1 17.17 60.42 18.79
C MET A 1 16.35 59.17 18.60
N LYS A 2 16.20 58.76 17.33
CA LYS A 2 15.64 57.47 16.93
C LYS A 2 16.47 56.34 17.53
N VAL A 3 15.84 55.32 18.11
CA VAL A 3 16.03 53.92 17.70
C VAL A 3 14.71 53.20 17.94
N TRP A 4 14.05 52.81 16.85
CA TRP A 4 12.97 51.85 16.86
C TRP A 4 13.53 50.49 17.29
N SER A 5 13.07 49.93 18.41
CA SER A 5 13.29 48.51 18.71
C SER A 5 12.38 47.70 17.77
N LEU A 6 12.93 47.36 16.60
CA LEU A 6 12.32 46.45 15.65
C LEU A 6 12.28 45.06 16.28
N LEU A 7 11.09 44.64 16.70
CA LEU A 7 10.74 43.25 16.99
C LEU A 7 10.94 42.43 15.71
N ILE A 8 12.12 41.84 15.56
CA ILE A 8 12.34 40.77 14.58
C ILE A 8 11.79 39.50 15.22
N PHE A 9 10.48 39.30 15.10
CA PHE A 9 9.90 37.96 15.08
C PHE A 9 10.45 37.29 13.81
N ILE A 10 11.58 36.59 13.92
CA ILE A 10 11.90 35.53 12.96
C ILE A 10 10.85 34.47 13.21
N GLY A 11 9.76 34.56 12.43
CA GLY A 11 8.94 33.40 12.15
C GLY A 11 9.84 32.38 11.49
N PHE A 12 10.40 31.47 12.28
CA PHE A 12 10.77 30.16 11.79
C PHE A 12 9.45 29.51 11.38
N SER A 13 9.01 29.80 10.17
CA SER A 13 8.05 28.95 9.48
C SER A 13 8.72 27.59 9.44
N LEU A 14 8.19 26.65 10.23
CA LEU A 14 8.40 25.23 10.06
C LEU A 14 8.01 24.92 8.61
N LEU A 15 8.98 24.94 7.70
CA LEU A 15 8.78 24.53 6.32
C LEU A 15 8.67 23.00 6.34
N GLY A 16 7.47 22.51 6.64
CA GLY A 16 7.07 21.18 6.24
C GLY A 16 7.08 21.15 4.72
N GLY A 17 8.09 20.52 4.13
CA GLY A 17 8.19 20.35 2.68
C GLY A 17 7.10 19.41 2.18
N VAL A 18 6.44 19.77 1.07
CA VAL A 18 5.56 18.86 0.34
C VAL A 18 6.38 18.22 -0.77
N MET A 19 6.26 16.91 -0.92
CA MET A 19 6.83 16.16 -2.05
C MET A 19 5.69 15.48 -2.79
N GLU A 20 5.64 15.70 -4.10
CA GLU A 20 4.64 15.10 -4.97
C GLU A 20 5.29 14.01 -5.81
N PHE A 21 4.59 12.88 -5.94
CA PHE A 21 5.04 11.72 -6.70
C PHE A 21 3.90 11.22 -7.56
N GLU A 22 4.23 10.82 -8.78
CA GLU A 22 3.31 10.17 -9.70
C GLU A 22 3.71 8.69 -9.84
N PHE A 23 2.72 7.81 -9.77
CA PHE A 23 2.93 6.36 -9.88
C PHE A 23 2.08 5.80 -11.01
N THR A 24 2.74 5.15 -11.97
CA THR A 24 2.08 4.40 -13.03
C THR A 24 2.22 2.91 -12.78
N PHE A 25 1.11 2.19 -12.89
CA PHE A 25 1.08 0.75 -12.68
C PHE A 25 1.02 0.01 -14.02
N PRO A 26 1.79 -1.09 -14.19
CA PRO A 26 1.60 -1.98 -15.33
C PRO A 26 0.22 -2.64 -15.31
N GLU A 27 -0.25 -3.02 -16.50
CA GLU A 27 -1.47 -3.81 -16.67
C GLU A 27 -1.49 -5.05 -15.75
N PRO A 28 -2.61 -5.32 -15.06
CA PRO A 28 -2.72 -6.49 -14.20
C PRO A 28 -2.77 -7.78 -15.02
N ILE A 29 -2.01 -8.77 -14.58
CA ILE A 29 -2.04 -10.12 -15.13
C ILE A 29 -3.08 -10.92 -14.34
N LEU A 30 -4.06 -11.43 -15.06
CA LEU A 30 -5.16 -12.21 -14.51
C LEU A 30 -4.92 -13.71 -14.68
N GLY A 31 -5.07 -14.47 -13.61
CA GLY A 31 -4.96 -15.93 -13.60
C GLY A 31 -6.15 -16.60 -12.94
N GLU A 32 -6.03 -17.90 -12.76
CA GLU A 32 -7.00 -18.73 -12.04
C GLU A 32 -6.26 -19.80 -11.24
N ARG A 33 -6.68 -20.03 -10.00
CA ARG A 33 -6.10 -21.01 -9.07
C ARG A 33 -7.19 -21.51 -8.12
N ASP A 34 -7.32 -22.82 -7.98
CA ASP A 34 -8.29 -23.49 -7.09
C ASP A 34 -9.75 -23.01 -7.29
N GLY A 35 -10.12 -22.61 -8.52
CA GLY A 35 -11.45 -22.07 -8.85
C GLY A 35 -11.67 -20.60 -8.49
N TYR A 36 -10.62 -19.89 -8.07
CA TYR A 36 -10.64 -18.46 -7.80
C TYR A 36 -9.79 -17.69 -8.79
N LYS A 37 -10.13 -16.41 -8.98
CA LYS A 37 -9.37 -15.47 -9.80
C LYS A 37 -8.14 -14.98 -9.05
N THR A 38 -6.97 -15.00 -9.70
CA THR A 38 -5.76 -14.36 -9.17
C THR A 38 -5.45 -13.09 -9.97
N VAL A 39 -4.90 -12.09 -9.28
CA VAL A 39 -4.50 -10.81 -9.87
C VAL A 39 -3.07 -10.53 -9.47
N TYR A 40 -2.21 -10.22 -10.44
CA TYR A 40 -0.81 -9.92 -10.21
C TYR A 40 -0.40 -8.65 -10.95
N ILE A 41 0.41 -7.80 -10.34
CA ILE A 41 1.03 -6.64 -10.99
C ILE A 41 2.54 -6.87 -11.03
N LYS A 42 3.14 -6.69 -12.21
CA LYS A 42 4.58 -6.87 -12.40
C LYS A 42 5.38 -5.97 -11.46
N GLY A 43 6.30 -6.57 -10.70
CA GLY A 43 7.14 -5.87 -9.72
C GLY A 43 6.47 -5.60 -8.38
N GLY A 44 5.18 -5.95 -8.24
CA GLY A 44 4.48 -5.98 -6.96
C GLY A 44 4.61 -7.32 -6.26
N MET A 45 4.09 -7.37 -5.03
CA MET A 45 3.90 -8.58 -4.24
C MET A 45 2.41 -8.78 -3.96
N ASN A 46 1.95 -10.01 -3.89
CA ASN A 46 0.59 -10.28 -3.44
C ASN A 46 0.55 -10.39 -1.92
N THR A 47 -0.45 -9.77 -1.30
CA THR A 47 -0.60 -9.72 0.16
C THR A 47 -2.07 -9.81 0.55
N GLY A 48 -2.32 -9.96 1.85
CA GLY A 48 -3.65 -10.00 2.42
C GLY A 48 -3.65 -10.59 3.82
N THR A 49 -4.84 -10.82 4.34
CA THR A 49 -5.06 -11.54 5.60
C THR A 49 -5.55 -12.94 5.26
N PRO A 50 -5.09 -14.00 5.93
CA PRO A 50 -5.53 -15.38 5.67
C PRO A 50 -7.06 -15.52 5.56
N GLY A 51 -7.53 -16.07 4.43
CA GLY A 51 -8.94 -16.24 4.11
C GLY A 51 -9.67 -14.98 3.63
N GLU A 52 -8.99 -13.84 3.51
CA GLU A 52 -9.49 -12.62 2.85
C GLU A 52 -8.93 -12.54 1.42
N PRO A 53 -9.50 -11.73 0.52
CA PRO A 53 -9.00 -11.63 -0.84
C PRO A 53 -7.51 -11.27 -0.88
N GLU A 54 -6.74 -12.00 -1.66
CA GLU A 54 -5.38 -11.63 -2.03
C GLU A 54 -5.43 -10.45 -3.01
N TYR A 55 -4.55 -9.47 -2.82
CA TYR A 55 -4.42 -8.32 -3.71
C TYR A 55 -2.94 -7.96 -3.96
N PRO A 56 -2.63 -7.39 -5.14
CA PRO A 56 -1.28 -6.89 -5.42
C PRO A 56 -0.99 -5.62 -4.62
N LEU A 57 0.24 -5.53 -4.11
CA LEU A 57 0.82 -4.41 -3.38
C LEU A 57 2.13 -3.99 -4.06
N SER A 58 2.22 -2.72 -4.42
CA SER A 58 3.46 -2.10 -4.92
C SER A 58 4.10 -1.27 -3.82
N CYS A 59 5.36 -1.56 -3.51
CA CYS A 59 6.11 -0.87 -2.45
C CYS A 59 7.10 0.13 -3.05
N TYR A 60 7.03 1.39 -2.62
CA TYR A 60 7.96 2.44 -3.02
C TYR A 60 8.75 2.93 -1.82
N ASN A 61 10.04 3.19 -2.01
CA ASN A 61 10.90 3.82 -1.02
C ASN A 61 11.18 5.25 -1.45
N LEU A 62 10.88 6.22 -0.58
CA LEU A 62 11.05 7.63 -0.84
C LEU A 62 12.08 8.18 0.14
N ALA A 63 13.06 8.93 -0.37
CA ALA A 63 14.05 9.59 0.47
C ALA A 63 13.42 10.85 1.09
N LEU A 64 13.47 10.93 2.43
CA LEU A 64 13.06 12.13 3.14
C LEU A 64 14.26 13.05 3.35
N PRO A 65 14.09 14.39 3.30
CA PRO A 65 15.14 15.31 3.70
C PRO A 65 15.68 15.02 5.11
N PRO A 66 16.98 15.25 5.38
CA PRO A 66 17.56 15.03 6.70
C PRO A 66 16.81 15.79 7.79
N GLY A 67 16.50 15.09 8.90
CA GLY A 67 15.79 15.66 10.04
C GLY A 67 14.29 15.91 9.81
N SER A 68 13.72 15.47 8.69
CA SER A 68 12.28 15.54 8.45
C SER A 68 11.57 14.24 8.85
N GLU A 69 10.33 14.38 9.30
CA GLU A 69 9.41 13.27 9.55
C GLU A 69 8.20 13.38 8.62
N MET A 70 7.71 12.24 8.14
CA MET A 70 6.52 12.23 7.30
C MET A 70 5.28 12.40 8.17
N GLU A 71 4.58 13.52 7.99
CA GLU A 71 3.35 13.81 8.72
C GLU A 71 2.16 13.01 8.16
N ARG A 72 1.97 13.04 6.84
CA ARG A 72 0.84 12.40 6.16
C ARG A 72 1.12 12.17 4.68
N VAL A 73 0.29 11.32 4.08
CA VAL A 73 0.24 11.09 2.64
C VAL A 73 -1.18 11.36 2.15
N GLU A 74 -1.29 12.11 1.07
CA GLU A 74 -2.56 12.45 0.43
C GLU A 74 -2.53 11.96 -1.02
N ILE A 75 -3.64 11.36 -1.46
CA ILE A 75 -3.84 11.04 -2.88
C ILE A 75 -4.45 12.30 -3.50
N LEU A 76 -3.68 12.99 -4.35
CA LEU A 76 -4.14 14.20 -5.03
C LEU A 76 -5.06 13.85 -6.21
N GLU A 77 -4.70 12.82 -6.96
CA GLU A 77 -5.44 12.33 -8.12
C GLU A 77 -5.24 10.81 -8.26
N MET A 78 -6.24 10.14 -8.84
CA MET A 78 -6.21 8.71 -9.13
C MET A 78 -7.11 8.38 -10.30
N GLU A 79 -6.58 7.63 -11.26
CA GLU A 79 -7.37 6.97 -12.29
C GLU A 79 -7.74 5.55 -11.84
N VAL A 80 -8.99 5.16 -12.09
CA VAL A 80 -9.52 3.84 -11.72
C VAL A 80 -10.08 3.17 -12.96
N GLU A 81 -9.59 1.97 -13.24
CA GLU A 81 -10.12 1.12 -14.30
C GLU A 81 -10.88 -0.08 -13.72
N GLU A 82 -12.08 -0.33 -14.24
CA GLU A 82 -12.88 -1.50 -13.87
C GLU A 82 -12.56 -2.71 -14.76
N ILE A 83 -12.08 -3.78 -14.13
CA ILE A 83 -11.94 -5.09 -14.79
C ILE A 83 -13.32 -5.71 -14.93
N LYS A 84 -13.79 -5.84 -16.18
CA LYS A 84 -15.13 -6.38 -16.49
C LYS A 84 -15.34 -7.80 -15.95
N GLY A 85 -16.58 -8.07 -15.55
CA GLY A 85 -17.05 -9.38 -15.08
C GLY A 85 -17.22 -9.46 -13.57
N LYS A 86 -17.74 -10.60 -13.10
CA LYS A 86 -17.85 -10.92 -11.68
C LYS A 86 -16.81 -11.98 -11.34
N HIS A 87 -15.84 -11.62 -10.51
CA HIS A 87 -14.71 -12.48 -10.15
C HIS A 87 -14.72 -12.72 -8.64
N THR A 88 -14.49 -13.97 -8.24
CA THR A 88 -14.21 -14.31 -6.84
C THR A 88 -12.69 -14.39 -6.70
N LEU A 89 -12.10 -13.45 -5.96
CA LEU A 89 -10.65 -13.38 -5.79
C LEU A 89 -10.14 -14.53 -4.90
N TYR A 90 -8.93 -14.99 -5.21
CA TYR A 90 -8.25 -16.03 -4.44
C TYR A 90 -8.03 -15.59 -3.00
N PRO A 91 -8.32 -16.44 -1.99
CA PRO A 91 -8.06 -16.08 -0.60
C PRO A 91 -6.57 -16.12 -0.31
N TYR A 92 -6.04 -15.06 0.30
CA TYR A 92 -4.65 -15.02 0.75
C TYR A 92 -4.37 -16.22 1.66
N GLN A 93 -3.31 -16.95 1.34
CA GLN A 93 -2.88 -18.09 2.13
C GLN A 93 -1.82 -17.66 3.12
N PRO A 94 -1.87 -18.16 4.36
CA PRO A 94 -0.86 -17.84 5.37
C PRO A 94 0.53 -18.38 4.98
N GLU A 95 1.55 -17.61 5.33
CA GLU A 95 2.95 -17.89 4.99
C GLU A 95 3.39 -19.31 5.42
N MET A 96 4.26 -19.90 4.60
CA MET A 96 4.82 -21.22 4.84
C MET A 96 6.23 -21.08 5.42
N PRO A 97 6.49 -21.63 6.62
CA PRO A 97 7.85 -21.75 7.12
C PRO A 97 8.74 -22.50 6.11
N LEU A 98 9.98 -22.05 5.94
CA LEU A 98 10.97 -22.70 5.07
C LEU A 98 11.62 -23.94 5.73
N THR A 99 11.03 -24.46 6.80
CA THR A 99 11.53 -25.63 7.53
C THR A 99 11.16 -26.93 6.79
N PRO A 100 12.10 -27.88 6.59
CA PRO A 100 11.85 -29.10 5.82
C PRO A 100 10.68 -29.96 6.31
N GLU A 101 10.35 -29.88 7.59
CA GLU A 101 9.30 -30.67 8.24
C GLU A 101 7.89 -30.14 7.93
N TYR A 102 7.79 -28.94 7.36
CA TYR A 102 6.52 -28.28 7.08
C TYR A 102 6.15 -28.47 5.60
N SER A 103 5.45 -29.57 5.30
CA SER A 103 5.12 -29.98 3.92
C SER A 103 3.64 -29.88 3.56
N HIS A 104 2.76 -29.61 4.52
CA HIS A 104 1.33 -29.59 4.27
C HIS A 104 0.61 -28.53 5.11
N ARG A 105 -0.24 -27.75 4.45
CA ARG A 105 -1.22 -26.90 5.12
C ARG A 105 -2.58 -27.08 4.44
N GLU A 106 -3.62 -27.13 5.25
CA GLU A 106 -4.98 -27.04 4.76
C GLU A 106 -5.19 -25.70 4.06
N PHE A 107 -5.82 -25.76 2.89
CA PHE A 107 -6.24 -24.57 2.16
C PHE A 107 -7.23 -23.77 3.01
N VAL A 108 -6.97 -22.48 3.18
CA VAL A 108 -7.86 -21.56 3.90
C VAL A 108 -8.84 -20.96 2.88
N PRO A 109 -10.15 -21.29 2.94
CA PRO A 109 -11.12 -20.75 1.99
C PRO A 109 -11.40 -19.27 2.23
N LEU A 110 -12.03 -18.63 1.24
CA LEU A 110 -12.48 -17.25 1.35
C LEU A 110 -13.57 -17.14 2.43
N LYS A 111 -13.41 -16.20 3.37
CA LYS A 111 -14.40 -15.92 4.40
C LYS A 111 -15.70 -15.42 3.76
N ASP A 112 -16.84 -15.86 4.30
CA ASP A 112 -18.18 -15.59 3.75
C ASP A 112 -18.48 -14.10 3.49
N GLY A 113 -17.90 -13.20 4.30
CA GLY A 113 -18.07 -11.76 4.18
C GLY A 113 -17.56 -11.13 2.88
N PHE A 114 -16.80 -11.86 2.05
CA PHE A 114 -16.16 -11.33 0.85
C PHE A 114 -16.85 -11.67 -0.48
N PHE A 115 -17.83 -12.59 -0.51
CA PHE A 115 -18.50 -12.97 -1.76
C PHE A 115 -19.42 -11.88 -2.32
N ASN A 116 -20.02 -11.05 -1.46
CA ASN A 116 -21.00 -10.02 -1.85
C ASN A 116 -20.68 -8.64 -1.22
N ARG A 117 -19.39 -8.37 -1.00
CA ARG A 117 -18.97 -7.11 -0.40
C ARG A 117 -19.21 -5.95 -1.38
N LYS A 118 -19.83 -4.88 -0.90
CA LYS A 118 -20.11 -3.66 -1.69
C LYS A 118 -19.00 -2.61 -1.62
N LYS A 119 -18.11 -2.73 -0.63
CA LYS A 119 -16.97 -1.83 -0.43
C LYS A 119 -15.71 -2.41 -1.07
N PRO A 120 -14.83 -1.57 -1.64
CA PRO A 120 -13.54 -2.03 -2.16
C PRO A 120 -12.71 -2.68 -1.05
N TYR A 121 -11.98 -3.72 -1.41
CA TYR A 121 -11.00 -4.37 -0.54
C TYR A 121 -9.62 -4.26 -1.19
N PRO A 122 -8.59 -3.85 -0.44
CA PRO A 122 -8.64 -3.25 0.89
C PRO A 122 -9.36 -1.87 0.86
N GLU A 123 -9.83 -1.38 2.01
CA GLU A 123 -10.49 -0.05 2.06
C GLU A 123 -9.49 1.10 1.91
N LYS A 124 -8.24 0.90 2.34
CA LYS A 124 -7.16 1.87 2.21
C LYS A 124 -6.23 1.46 1.07
N ILE A 125 -6.03 2.38 0.12
CA ILE A 125 -5.16 2.18 -1.04
C ILE A 125 -3.70 2.27 -0.61
N ILE A 126 -3.35 3.31 0.16
CA ILE A 126 -2.02 3.46 0.74
C ILE A 126 -1.97 2.73 2.07
N GLN A 127 -1.04 1.80 2.18
CA GLN A 127 -0.83 0.97 3.35
C GLN A 127 0.63 1.09 3.82
N HIS A 128 0.83 0.96 5.14
CA HIS A 128 2.15 0.82 5.76
C HIS A 128 3.17 1.90 5.37
N VAL A 129 2.86 3.15 5.72
CA VAL A 129 3.84 4.24 5.70
C VAL A 129 4.77 4.09 6.90
N ARG A 130 6.05 3.79 6.65
CA ARG A 130 7.08 3.70 7.69
C ARG A 130 8.28 4.55 7.28
N THR A 131 8.87 5.24 8.25
CA THR A 131 10.13 5.96 8.09
C THR A 131 11.25 5.17 8.76
N GLY A 132 12.45 5.27 8.19
CA GLY A 132 13.64 4.62 8.71
C GLY A 132 14.88 5.07 7.96
N GLU A 133 16.04 4.82 8.55
CA GLU A 133 17.32 5.16 7.95
C GLU A 133 17.91 3.96 7.21
N LYS A 134 18.37 4.19 5.98
CA LYS A 134 19.04 3.18 5.17
C LYS A 134 20.34 3.75 4.61
N GLY A 135 21.41 3.66 5.39
CA GLY A 135 22.78 3.97 4.95
C GLY A 135 23.31 5.37 5.28
N GLY A 136 22.58 6.17 6.07
CA GLY A 136 23.02 7.50 6.53
C GLY A 136 22.88 8.58 5.48
#